data_AF-A0A857DH88-F1
#
_entry.id   AF-A0A857DH88-F1
#
_cell.length_a   1.000
_cell.length_b   1.000
_cell.length_c   1.000
_cell.angle_alpha   90.00
_cell.angle_beta   90.00
_cell.angle_gamma   90.00
#
_symmetry.space_group_name_H-M   'P 1'
#
loop_
_entity.id
_entity.type
_entity.pdbx_description
1 polymer ?
#
loop_
_entity_poly.entity_id
_entity_poly.type
_entity_poly.pdbx_seq_one_letter_code
_entity_poly.pdbx_strand_id
1 'polypeptide(L)'
;MITAFEKGVQALNNPLLRTEVSFKNALEVARGTRGSVRLDVLEYNANNTLKAVYDFKTGSANLSAQRISQIQSHLPDIVPVFMIK
;
A
#
# COMPACT_ATOMS: atom_id res chain seq x y z
N MET A 1 -13.85 -8.98 0.81
CA MET A 1 -13.86 -9.39 -0.62
C MET A 1 -12.49 -9.08 -1.19
N ILE A 2 -11.84 -10.06 -1.81
CA ILE A 2 -10.53 -9.93 -2.45
C ILE A 2 -10.72 -9.42 -3.89
N THR A 3 -9.94 -8.44 -4.33
CA THR A 3 -10.08 -7.86 -5.69
C THR A 3 -9.35 -8.70 -6.75
N ALA A 4 -9.68 -8.53 -8.04
CA ALA A 4 -8.97 -9.20 -9.13
C ALA A 4 -7.48 -8.77 -9.19
N PHE A 5 -7.21 -7.48 -8.92
CA PHE A 5 -5.87 -6.95 -8.79
C PHE A 5 -5.10 -7.62 -7.63
N GLU A 6 -5.73 -7.72 -6.46
CA GLU A 6 -5.15 -8.38 -5.27
C GLU A 6 -4.75 -9.83 -5.59
N LYS A 7 -5.62 -10.59 -6.28
CA LYS A 7 -5.30 -11.95 -6.74
C LYS A 7 -4.11 -11.98 -7.70
N GLY A 8 -4.03 -11.02 -8.62
CA GLY A 8 -2.93 -10.92 -9.58
C GLY A 8 -1.58 -10.71 -8.88
N VAL A 9 -1.52 -9.81 -7.90
CA VAL A 9 -0.29 -9.58 -7.11
C VAL A 9 0.06 -10.82 -6.28
N GLN A 10 -0.93 -11.45 -5.64
CA GLN A 10 -0.71 -12.67 -4.86
C GLN A 10 -0.19 -13.84 -5.74
N ALA A 11 -0.65 -13.94 -6.98
CA ALA A 11 -0.20 -14.95 -7.93
C ALA A 11 1.27 -14.79 -8.38
N LEU A 12 1.89 -13.61 -8.14
CA LEU A 12 3.33 -13.43 -8.36
C LEU A 12 4.18 -14.26 -7.38
N ASN A 13 3.58 -14.75 -6.28
CA ASN A 13 4.24 -15.53 -5.25
C ASN A 13 5.54 -14.87 -4.72
N ASN A 14 5.56 -13.53 -4.69
CA ASN A 14 6.69 -12.76 -4.20
C ASN A 14 6.47 -12.46 -2.71
N PRO A 15 7.28 -13.02 -1.80
CA PRO A 15 7.11 -12.84 -0.36
C PRO A 15 7.38 -11.40 0.11
N LEU A 16 8.01 -10.57 -0.73
CA LEU A 16 8.28 -9.17 -0.44
C LEU A 16 7.11 -8.24 -0.81
N LEU A 17 6.07 -8.76 -1.45
CA LEU A 17 4.86 -8.00 -1.79
C LEU A 17 3.72 -8.38 -0.86
N ARG A 18 3.07 -7.36 -0.29
CA ARG A 18 1.88 -7.54 0.56
C ARG A 18 0.78 -6.62 0.05
N THR A 19 -0.42 -7.15 -0.09
CA THR A 19 -1.57 -6.40 -0.63
C THR A 19 -2.55 -5.99 0.45
N GLU A 20 -3.24 -4.87 0.22
CA GLU A 20 -4.42 -4.46 1.01
C GLU A 20 -4.13 -4.31 2.51
N VAL A 21 -2.92 -3.86 2.84
CA VAL A 21 -2.44 -3.64 4.21
C VAL A 21 -2.94 -2.27 4.70
N SER A 22 -3.36 -2.21 5.97
CA SER A 22 -3.84 -0.98 6.61
C SER A 22 -2.82 -0.47 7.62
N PHE A 23 -2.61 0.85 7.65
CA PHE A 23 -1.76 1.54 8.63
C PHE A 23 -2.54 2.56 9.44
N LYS A 24 -2.25 2.64 10.74
CA LYS A 24 -2.76 3.67 11.65
C LYS A 24 -1.67 4.04 12.65
N ASN A 25 -1.33 5.33 12.74
CA ASN A 25 -0.31 5.83 13.66
C ASN A 25 1.01 5.03 13.58
N ALA A 26 1.55 4.85 12.37
CA ALA A 26 2.78 4.09 12.10
C ALA A 26 2.71 2.57 12.37
N LEU A 27 1.55 2.03 12.74
CA LEU A 27 1.36 0.61 13.00
C LEU A 27 0.50 -0.04 11.93
N GLU A 28 0.89 -1.24 11.52
CA GLU A 28 0.04 -2.10 10.72
C GLU A 28 -1.17 -2.55 11.56
N VAL A 29 -2.36 -2.45 10.98
CA VAL A 29 -3.63 -2.79 11.62
C VAL A 29 -4.52 -3.60 10.68
N ALA A 30 -5.55 -4.23 11.25
CA ALA A 30 -6.53 -4.97 10.46
C ALA A 30 -7.20 -4.08 9.41
N ARG A 31 -7.46 -4.66 8.23
CA ARG A 31 -8.18 -3.98 7.14
C ARG A 31 -9.52 -3.44 7.62
N GLY A 32 -9.83 -2.20 7.26
CA GLY A 32 -11.09 -1.54 7.63
C GLY A 32 -11.08 -0.93 9.05
N THR A 33 -9.96 -0.97 9.77
CA THR A 33 -9.81 -0.26 11.05
C THR A 33 -10.12 1.22 10.86
N ARG A 34 -11.03 1.78 11.67
CA ARG A 34 -11.45 3.18 11.57
C ARG A 34 -10.26 4.13 11.77
N GLY A 35 -10.09 5.06 10.83
CA GLY A 35 -8.99 6.02 10.82
C GLY A 35 -7.65 5.43 10.36
N SER A 36 -7.66 4.24 9.74
CA SER A 36 -6.48 3.71 9.04
C SER A 36 -6.47 4.16 7.58
N VAL A 37 -5.29 4.23 6.98
CA VAL A 37 -5.12 4.28 5.53
C VAL A 37 -4.91 2.86 5.02
N ARG A 38 -5.63 2.48 3.96
CA ARG A 38 -5.40 1.22 3.25
C ARG A 38 -4.54 1.47 2.03
N LEU A 39 -3.54 0.63 1.85
CA LEU A 39 -2.55 0.69 0.77
C LEU A 39 -2.72 -0.54 -0.12
N ASP A 40 -2.65 -0.36 -1.44
CA ASP A 40 -2.98 -1.43 -2.39
C ASP A 40 -1.87 -2.47 -2.43
N VAL A 41 -0.61 -2.05 -2.57
CA VAL A 41 0.57 -2.92 -2.46
C VAL A 41 1.69 -2.24 -1.67
N LEU A 42 2.31 -3.01 -0.79
CA LEU A 42 3.55 -2.69 -0.12
C LEU A 42 4.65 -3.61 -0.63
N GLU A 43 5.82 -3.03 -0.90
CA GLU A 43 7.04 -3.77 -1.14
C GLU A 43 7.98 -3.62 0.04
N TYR A 44 8.56 -4.72 0.47
CA TYR A 44 9.53 -4.79 1.56
C TYR A 44 10.91 -5.15 1.03
N ASN A 45 11.94 -4.71 1.76
CA ASN A 45 13.27 -5.25 1.62
C ASN A 45 13.37 -6.64 2.27
N ALA A 46 14.43 -7.39 1.97
CA ALA A 46 14.66 -8.72 2.55
C ALA A 46 14.81 -8.70 4.10
N ASN A 47 15.16 -7.56 4.68
CA ASN A 47 15.22 -7.34 6.13
C ASN A 47 13.88 -6.85 6.73
N ASN A 48 12.78 -6.98 6.00
CA ASN A 48 11.42 -6.61 6.41
C ASN A 48 11.22 -5.10 6.67
N THR A 49 12.10 -4.22 6.19
CA THR A 49 11.83 -2.77 6.18
C THR A 49 11.00 -2.38 4.95
N LEU A 50 10.15 -1.36 5.11
CA LEU A 50 9.31 -0.90 4.01
C LEU A 50 10.18 -0.26 2.92
N LYS A 51 10.01 -0.72 1.67
CA LYS A 51 10.77 -0.24 0.51
C LYS A 51 9.98 0.76 -0.33
N ALA A 52 8.72 0.45 -0.63
CA ALA A 52 7.87 1.29 -1.46
C ALA A 52 6.38 0.99 -1.24
N VAL A 53 5.53 1.95 -1.61
CA VAL A 53 4.08 1.78 -1.76
C VAL A 53 3.71 1.88 -3.22
N TYR A 54 2.87 0.98 -3.71
CA TYR A 54 2.23 1.10 -5.02
C TYR A 54 0.71 1.30 -4.82
N ASP A 55 0.21 2.46 -5.23
CA ASP A 55 -1.19 2.86 -5.13
C ASP A 55 -1.83 2.67 -6.53
N PHE A 56 -2.76 1.72 -6.60
CA PHE A 56 -3.35 1.25 -7.86
C PHE A 56 -4.52 2.14 -8.27
N LYS A 57 -4.47 2.63 -9.51
CA LYS A 57 -5.47 3.54 -10.07
C LYS A 57 -6.11 2.93 -11.30
N THR A 58 -7.43 3.09 -11.42
CA THR A 58 -8.18 2.71 -12.61
C THR A 58 -8.67 3.94 -13.38
N GLY A 59 -8.85 3.78 -14.69
CA GLY A 59 -9.35 4.84 -15.56
C GLY A 59 -8.46 6.11 -15.57
N SER A 60 -9.10 7.26 -15.42
CA SER A 60 -8.45 8.58 -15.44
C SER A 60 -7.94 9.03 -14.07
N ALA A 61 -8.09 8.22 -13.02
CA ALA A 61 -7.57 8.55 -11.69
C ALA A 61 -6.04 8.66 -11.70
N ASN A 62 -5.51 9.62 -10.95
CA ASN A 62 -4.08 9.84 -10.79
C ASN A 62 -3.72 9.91 -9.30
N LEU A 63 -2.44 9.65 -9.00
CA LEU A 63 -1.88 9.82 -7.66
C LEU A 63 -1.66 11.31 -7.38
N SER A 64 -2.43 11.87 -6.45
CA SER A 64 -2.32 13.28 -6.06
C SER A 64 -1.30 13.49 -4.94
N ALA A 65 -0.75 14.70 -4.84
CA ALA A 65 0.14 15.08 -3.74
C ALA A 65 -0.55 14.93 -2.37
N GLN A 66 -1.85 15.25 -2.28
CA GLN A 66 -2.64 15.06 -1.06
C GLN A 66 -2.72 13.58 -0.66
N ARG A 67 -2.91 12.67 -1.64
CA ARG A 67 -2.93 11.23 -1.38
C ARG A 67 -1.58 10.74 -0.90
N ILE A 68 -0.48 11.19 -1.52
CA ILE A 68 0.88 10.88 -1.07
C ILE A 68 1.06 11.35 0.38
N SER A 69 0.74 12.62 0.68
CA SER A 69 0.87 13.17 2.04
C SER A 69 0.04 12.39 3.06
N GLN A 70 -1.17 11.96 2.71
CA GLN A 70 -2.01 11.14 3.59
C GLN A 70 -1.37 9.77 3.86
N ILE A 71 -0.82 9.11 2.85
CA ILE A 71 -0.13 7.82 3.00
C ILE A 71 1.07 8.00 3.93
N GLN A 72 1.93 8.97 3.63
CA GLN A 72 3.14 9.24 4.41
C GLN A 72 2.82 9.53 5.89
N SER A 73 1.73 10.24 6.18
CA SER A 73 1.36 10.57 7.57
C SER A 73 0.95 9.35 8.42
N HIS A 74 0.76 8.18 7.82
CA HIS A 74 0.37 6.95 8.53
C HIS A 74 1.48 5.90 8.60
N LEU A 75 2.54 6.05 7.81
CA LEU A 75 3.64 5.10 7.71
C LEU A 75 4.71 5.34 8.79
N PRO A 76 5.45 4.30 9.20
CA PRO A 76 6.58 4.45 10.12
C PRO A 76 7.77 5.18 9.50
N ASP A 77 7.96 5.05 8.18
CA ASP A 77 9.07 5.60 7.42
C ASP A 77 8.57 6.31 6.16
N ILE A 78 9.33 7.32 5.70
CA ILE A 78 9.08 7.99 4.42
C ILE A 78 9.66 7.13 3.30
N VAL A 79 8.80 6.51 2.51
CA VAL A 79 9.17 5.68 1.35
C VAL A 79 8.57 6.21 0.06
N PRO A 80 9.13 5.92 -1.13
CA PRO A 80 8.50 6.28 -2.39
C PRO A 80 7.07 5.72 -2.51
N VAL A 81 6.16 6.52 -3.07
CA VAL A 81 4.79 6.11 -3.41
C VAL A 81 4.65 6.21 -4.93
N PHE A 82 4.45 5.07 -5.59
CA PHE A 82 4.27 4.99 -7.02
C PHE A 82 2.80 4.78 -7.38
N MET A 83 2.38 5.37 -8.48
CA MET A 83 1.12 5.04 -9.12
C MET A 83 1.33 3.86 -10.07
N ILE A 84 0.42 2.88 -10.02
CA ILE A 84 0.33 1.80 -11.01
C ILE A 84 -1.10 1.72 -11.56
N LYS A 85 -1.25 1.19 -12.79
CA LYS A 85 -2.53 1.11 -13.52
C LYS A 85 -2.75 -0.28 -14.10
#